data_AF-A0A9R1VHZ1-F1
#
_entry.id   AF-A0A9R1VHZ1-F1
#
_cell.length_a   1.000
_cell.length_b   1.000
_cell.length_c   1.000
_cell.angle_alpha   90.00
_cell.angle_beta   90.00
_cell.angle_gamma   90.00
#
_symmetry.space_group_name_H-M   'P 1'
#
loop_
_entity.id
_entity.type
_entity.pdbx_description
1 polymer ?
#
loop_
_entity_poly.entity_id
_entity_poly.type
_entity_poly.pdbx_seq_one_letter_code
_entity_poly.pdbx_strand_id
1 'polypeptide(L)'
;MLIGPFNFNYANSTPENPVLEINSYSWTKVANIISIDQPAGTGFSYAKYPKAYITNDTLSSMLCYQFLRKWLDDHPRFIKNPLYVGADSYGGLFVPLIVQQIYKGNEVGEEPHINIKGYVIGNPVTDTSAEYNFRIPSAHHLALLSDAVYKVNRNISVVL
;
A
#
# COMPACT_ATOMS: atom_id res chain seq x y z
N MET A 1 3.37 6.54 4.15
CA MET A 1 3.39 6.27 5.61
C MET A 1 4.80 5.96 6.12
N LEU A 2 5.37 6.79 7.01
CA LEU A 2 6.64 6.51 7.70
C LEU A 2 6.37 5.92 9.08
N ILE A 3 6.09 4.61 9.13
CA ILE A 3 5.66 3.90 10.35
C ILE A 3 6.72 2.96 10.92
N GLY A 4 7.83 2.77 10.20
CA GLY A 4 8.92 1.87 10.56
C GLY A 4 9.66 2.28 11.84
N PRO A 5 10.44 1.36 12.43
CA PRO A 5 11.15 1.57 13.69
C PRO A 5 12.31 2.57 13.60
N PHE A 6 12.82 2.83 12.39
CA PHE A 6 13.98 3.67 12.16
C PHE A 6 13.73 4.69 11.04
N ASN A 7 14.41 5.83 11.14
CA ASN A 7 14.57 6.83 10.08
C ASN A 7 16.05 6.90 9.66
N PHE A 8 16.29 7.37 8.44
CA PHE A 8 17.65 7.72 8.01
C PHE A 8 18.06 9.05 8.62
N ASN A 9 19.20 9.07 9.30
CA ASN A 9 19.86 10.31 9.69
C ASN A 9 20.72 10.79 8.52
N TYR A 10 20.10 11.51 7.59
CA TYR A 10 20.77 11.97 6.37
C TYR A 10 21.96 12.88 6.63
N ALA A 11 21.90 13.70 7.69
CA ALA A 11 22.99 14.62 8.03
C ALA A 11 24.29 13.90 8.41
N ASN A 12 24.18 12.70 9.01
CA ASN A 12 25.32 11.91 9.46
C ASN A 12 25.60 10.69 8.56
N SER A 13 24.80 10.47 7.51
CA SER A 13 24.97 9.35 6.59
C SER A 13 25.94 9.68 5.47
N THR A 14 26.71 8.68 5.03
CA THR A 14 27.38 8.70 3.72
C THR A 14 26.76 7.65 2.80
N PRO A 15 27.02 7.69 1.48
CA PRO A 15 26.49 6.67 0.56
C PRO A 15 26.88 5.24 0.95
N GLU A 16 28.06 5.03 1.52
CA GLU A 16 28.57 3.72 1.94
C GLU A 16 28.22 3.36 3.39
N ASN A 17 27.88 4.35 4.22
CA ASN A 17 27.61 4.17 5.64
C ASN A 17 26.33 4.91 6.06
N PRO A 18 25.15 4.30 5.88
CA PRO A 18 23.89 4.89 6.33
C PRO A 18 23.80 4.86 7.86
N VAL A 19 23.48 6.00 8.45
CA VAL A 19 23.21 6.13 9.88
C VAL A 19 21.70 6.11 10.11
N LEU A 20 21.24 5.25 11.01
CA LEU A 20 19.84 5.12 11.37
C LEU A 20 19.58 5.70 12.76
N GLU A 21 18.42 6.32 12.94
CA GLU A 21 17.93 6.81 14.22
C GLU A 21 16.56 6.21 14.55
N ILE A 22 16.27 6.01 15.84
CA ILE A 22 15.02 5.41 16.29
C ILE A 22 13.85 6.37 16.02
N ASN A 23 12.81 5.86 15.39
CA ASN A 23 11.56 6.59 15.23
C ASN A 23 10.72 6.52 16.51
N SER A 24 10.63 7.64 17.24
CA SER A 24 9.83 7.73 18.47
C SER A 24 8.33 7.52 18.25
N TYR A 25 7.84 7.61 17.01
CA TYR A 25 6.43 7.45 16.64
C TYR A 25 6.16 6.16 15.85
N SER A 26 7.09 5.19 15.88
CA SER A 26 6.91 3.93 15.16
C SER A 26 5.70 3.15 15.65
N TRP A 27 4.96 2.59 14.69
CA TRP A 27 3.83 1.69 14.97
C TRP A 27 4.29 0.34 15.53
N THR A 28 5.58 -0.01 15.38
CA THR A 28 6.15 -1.23 15.99
C THR A 28 6.09 -1.22 17.52
N LYS A 29 5.83 -0.07 18.14
CA LYS A 29 5.60 0.07 19.58
C LYS A 29 4.29 -0.58 20.05
N VAL A 30 3.32 -0.78 19.16
CA VAL A 30 1.97 -1.28 19.49
C VAL A 30 1.52 -2.44 18.62
N ALA A 31 2.25 -2.76 17.55
CA ALA A 31 1.91 -3.83 16.61
C ALA A 31 3.15 -4.54 16.05
N ASN A 32 2.97 -5.79 15.63
CA ASN A 32 3.94 -6.46 14.75
C ASN A 32 3.69 -5.97 13.31
N ILE A 33 4.73 -5.55 12.60
CA ILE A 33 4.62 -4.99 11.25
C ILE A 33 5.41 -5.86 10.27
N ILE A 34 4.75 -6.24 9.17
CA ILE A 34 5.37 -6.88 8.01
C ILE A 34 5.29 -5.89 6.86
N SER A 35 6.45 -5.51 6.31
CA SER A 35 6.53 -4.69 5.10
C SER A 35 6.81 -5.61 3.91
N ILE A 36 6.01 -5.46 2.85
CA ILE A 36 6.05 -6.32 1.67
C ILE A 36 6.32 -5.44 0.44
N ASP A 37 7.48 -5.64 -0.18
CA ASP A 37 7.76 -5.09 -1.51
C ASP A 37 6.95 -5.88 -2.56
N GLN A 38 5.96 -5.24 -3.17
CA GLN A 38 5.10 -5.86 -4.18
C GLN A 38 4.63 -4.82 -5.21
N PRO A 39 4.43 -5.21 -6.48
CA PRO A 39 4.65 -6.55 -7.06
C PRO A 39 6.15 -6.84 -7.31
N ALA A 40 6.45 -8.01 -7.91
CA ALA A 40 7.80 -8.31 -8.38
C ALA A 40 8.32 -7.18 -9.31
N GLY A 41 9.56 -6.73 -9.06
CA GLY A 41 10.15 -5.52 -9.64
C GLY A 41 10.16 -4.33 -8.68
N THR A 42 9.46 -4.41 -7.54
CA THR A 42 9.45 -3.36 -6.50
C THR A 42 10.53 -3.65 -5.47
N GLY A 43 11.37 -2.66 -5.17
CA GLY A 43 12.39 -2.75 -4.11
C GLY A 43 13.29 -3.98 -4.27
N PHE A 44 13.26 -4.88 -3.28
CA PHE A 44 14.03 -6.12 -3.29
C PHE A 44 13.29 -7.32 -3.88
N SER A 45 12.02 -7.19 -4.22
CA SER A 45 11.25 -8.28 -4.84
C SER A 45 11.59 -8.42 -6.32
N TYR A 46 12.06 -9.58 -6.74
CA TYR A 46 12.46 -9.86 -8.12
C TYR A 46 11.85 -11.18 -8.64
N ALA A 47 11.80 -11.30 -9.97
CA ALA A 47 11.38 -12.52 -10.64
C ALA A 47 12.49 -13.09 -11.51
N LYS A 48 12.56 -14.43 -11.56
CA LYS A 48 13.55 -15.16 -12.37
C LYS A 48 13.37 -14.97 -13.87
N TYR A 49 12.12 -14.80 -14.32
CA TYR A 49 11.79 -14.72 -15.75
C TYR A 49 11.15 -13.36 -16.09
N PRO A 50 11.55 -12.71 -17.19
CA PRO A 50 11.03 -11.39 -17.57
C PRO A 50 9.50 -11.29 -17.63
N LYS A 51 8.83 -12.36 -18.09
CA LYS A 51 7.36 -12.40 -18.19
C LYS A 51 6.65 -12.22 -16.85
N ALA A 52 7.29 -12.58 -15.73
CA ALA A 52 6.71 -12.48 -14.39
C ALA A 52 6.72 -11.04 -13.82
N TYR A 53 7.35 -10.08 -14.50
CA TYR A 53 7.20 -8.65 -14.18
C TYR A 53 5.93 -8.03 -14.80
N ILE A 54 5.30 -8.72 -15.77
CA ILE A 54 4.03 -8.26 -16.35
C ILE A 54 2.91 -8.64 -15.39
N THR A 55 2.31 -7.63 -14.76
CA THR A 55 1.27 -7.82 -13.75
C THR A 55 0.15 -6.79 -13.86
N ASN A 56 -0.90 -6.97 -13.07
CA ASN A 56 -2.00 -6.03 -12.86
C ASN A 56 -2.46 -6.13 -11.40
N ASP A 57 -3.40 -5.28 -10.99
CA ASP A 57 -3.86 -5.20 -9.59
C ASP A 57 -4.44 -6.52 -9.08
N THR A 58 -5.14 -7.27 -9.93
CA THR A 58 -5.71 -8.58 -9.57
C THR A 58 -4.61 -9.61 -9.32
N LEU A 59 -3.64 -9.71 -10.23
CA LEU A 59 -2.55 -10.66 -10.14
C LEU A 59 -1.60 -10.33 -8.98
N SER A 60 -1.23 -9.07 -8.80
CA SER A 60 -0.37 -8.63 -7.69
C SER A 60 -1.03 -8.90 -6.34
N SER A 61 -2.32 -8.61 -6.20
CA SER A 61 -3.08 -8.85 -4.97
C SER A 61 -3.20 -10.34 -4.64
N MET A 62 -3.44 -11.18 -5.66
CA MET A 62 -3.46 -12.64 -5.49
C MET A 62 -2.09 -13.17 -5.05
N LEU A 63 -1.00 -12.69 -5.63
CA LEU A 63 0.35 -13.09 -5.24
C LEU A 63 0.71 -12.63 -3.81
N CYS A 64 0.26 -11.45 -3.41
CA CYS A 64 0.41 -10.96 -2.03
C CYS A 64 -0.39 -11.82 -1.03
N TYR A 65 -1.62 -12.20 -1.37
CA TYR A 65 -2.40 -13.16 -0.59
C TYR A 65 -1.67 -14.50 -0.44
N GLN A 66 -1.14 -15.06 -1.54
CA GLN A 66 -0.36 -16.30 -1.50
C GLN A 66 0.92 -16.17 -0.66
N PHE A 67 1.60 -15.02 -0.72
CA PHE A 67 2.76 -14.73 0.13
C PHE A 67 2.36 -14.77 1.61
N LEU A 68 1.28 -14.09 1.99
CA LEU A 68 0.84 -14.01 3.38
C LEU A 68 0.49 -15.40 3.95
N ARG A 69 -0.15 -16.25 3.15
CA ARG A 69 -0.47 -17.64 3.53
C ARG A 69 0.78 -18.46 3.80
N LYS A 70 1.72 -18.45 2.85
CA LYS A 70 3.03 -19.12 3.02
C LYS A 70 3.81 -18.57 4.21
N TRP A 71 3.77 -17.26 4.42
CA TRP A 71 4.43 -16.65 5.58
C TRP A 71 3.82 -17.14 6.90
N LEU A 72 2.51 -17.34 6.98
CA LEU A 72 1.84 -17.89 8.16
C LEU A 72 2.11 -19.39 8.36
N ASP A 73 2.28 -20.17 7.29
CA ASP A 73 2.75 -21.55 7.36
C ASP A 73 4.15 -21.62 7.99
N ASP A 74 5.05 -20.73 7.57
CA ASP A 74 6.42 -20.65 8.10
C ASP A 74 6.47 -20.05 9.52
N HIS A 75 5.45 -19.28 9.91
CA HIS A 75 5.40 -18.58 11.20
C HIS A 75 4.09 -18.85 11.96
N PRO A 76 3.81 -20.11 12.33
CA PRO A 76 2.50 -20.53 12.85
C PRO A 76 2.10 -19.84 14.16
N ARG A 77 3.09 -19.31 14.91
CA ARG A 77 2.86 -18.51 16.13
C ARG A 77 2.00 -17.27 15.92
N PHE A 78 1.92 -16.75 14.68
CA PHE A 78 1.14 -15.56 14.35
C PHE A 78 -0.26 -15.86 13.81
N ILE A 79 -0.64 -17.12 13.56
CA ILE A 79 -1.94 -17.48 12.96
C ILE A 79 -3.12 -16.93 13.76
N LYS A 80 -3.02 -16.94 15.09
CA LYS A 80 -4.10 -16.44 15.97
C LYS A 80 -4.12 -14.91 16.09
N ASN A 81 -3.08 -14.21 15.65
CA ASN A 81 -2.99 -12.76 15.82
C ASN A 81 -4.02 -12.04 14.94
N PRO A 82 -4.68 -10.99 15.44
CA PRO A 82 -5.46 -10.09 14.60
C PRO A 82 -4.59 -9.52 13.48
N LEU A 83 -5.03 -9.70 12.23
CA LEU A 83 -4.37 -9.13 11.07
C LEU A 83 -5.13 -7.88 10.60
N TYR A 84 -4.36 -6.84 10.27
CA TYR A 84 -4.83 -5.68 9.52
C TYR A 84 -3.93 -5.49 8.30
N VAL A 85 -4.54 -5.21 7.15
CA VAL A 85 -3.79 -4.90 5.92
C VAL A 85 -3.76 -3.38 5.74
N GLY A 86 -2.61 -2.79 5.40
CA GLY A 86 -2.56 -1.35 5.18
C GLY A 86 -1.60 -0.91 4.10
N ALA A 87 -1.92 0.22 3.48
CA ALA A 87 -1.12 0.84 2.43
C ALA A 87 -1.47 2.33 2.30
N ASP A 88 -0.80 3.00 1.37
CA ASP A 88 -0.94 4.44 1.09
C ASP A 88 -1.09 4.64 -0.42
N SER A 89 -1.65 5.76 -0.87
CA SER A 89 -1.71 6.15 -2.29
C SER A 89 -2.39 5.06 -3.16
N TYR A 90 -1.69 4.53 -4.17
CA TYR A 90 -2.18 3.45 -5.04
C TYR A 90 -2.60 2.18 -4.29
N GLY A 91 -2.20 2.06 -3.01
CA GLY A 91 -2.69 1.07 -2.06
C GLY A 91 -4.20 0.99 -1.93
N GLY A 92 -4.92 2.08 -2.22
CA GLY A 92 -6.38 2.07 -2.26
C GLY A 92 -7.00 1.09 -3.26
N LEU A 93 -6.27 0.70 -4.32
CA LEU A 93 -6.75 -0.28 -5.29
C LEU A 93 -6.46 -1.72 -4.88
N PHE A 94 -5.22 -2.02 -4.49
CA PHE A 94 -4.82 -3.41 -4.21
C PHE A 94 -5.18 -3.90 -2.80
N VAL A 95 -5.23 -3.04 -1.78
CA VAL A 95 -5.55 -3.48 -0.40
C VAL A 95 -6.95 -4.10 -0.31
N PRO A 96 -8.01 -3.48 -0.87
CA PRO A 96 -9.34 -4.09 -0.88
C PRO A 96 -9.37 -5.44 -1.61
N LEU A 97 -8.59 -5.58 -2.70
CA LEU A 97 -8.47 -6.85 -3.44
C LEU A 97 -7.80 -7.93 -2.59
N ILE A 98 -6.70 -7.62 -1.89
CA ILE A 98 -6.04 -8.56 -0.97
C ILE A 98 -7.02 -9.01 0.12
N VAL A 99 -7.70 -8.06 0.76
CA VAL A 99 -8.68 -8.36 1.82
C VAL A 99 -9.81 -9.25 1.30
N GLN A 100 -10.30 -8.97 0.09
CA GLN A 100 -11.32 -9.81 -0.55
C GLN A 100 -10.82 -11.25 -0.80
N GLN A 101 -9.58 -11.42 -1.25
CA GLN A 101 -8.98 -12.76 -1.43
C GLN A 101 -8.88 -13.50 -0.09
N ILE A 102 -8.48 -12.82 0.98
CA ILE A 102 -8.43 -13.41 2.32
C ILE A 102 -9.81 -13.90 2.78
N TYR A 103 -10.85 -13.07 2.63
CA TYR A 103 -12.21 -13.46 3.01
C TYR A 103 -12.71 -14.67 2.21
N LYS A 104 -12.51 -14.66 0.88
CA LYS A 104 -12.89 -15.79 0.01
C LYS A 104 -12.14 -17.07 0.37
N GLY A 105 -10.83 -16.98 0.60
CA GLY A 105 -10.01 -18.12 1.00
C GLY A 105 -10.45 -18.71 2.34
N ASN A 106 -10.76 -17.85 3.32
CA ASN A 106 -11.30 -18.28 4.60
C ASN A 106 -12.69 -18.95 4.47
N GLU A 107 -13.57 -18.43 3.60
CA GLU A 107 -14.93 -18.94 3.40
C GLU A 107 -14.93 -20.35 2.79
N VAL A 108 -14.02 -20.63 1.86
CA VAL A 108 -13.87 -21.96 1.25
C VAL A 108 -12.99 -22.91 2.05
N GLY A 109 -12.55 -22.49 3.26
CA GLY A 109 -11.80 -23.34 4.19
C GLY A 109 -10.34 -23.55 3.80
N GLU A 110 -9.72 -22.62 3.07
CA GLU A 110 -8.27 -22.74 2.81
C GLU A 110 -7.49 -22.53 4.13
N GLU A 111 -6.45 -23.34 4.37
CA GLU A 111 -5.55 -23.21 5.54
C GLU A 111 -4.15 -22.62 5.21
N PRO A 112 -3.55 -21.79 6.09
CA PRO A 112 -4.03 -21.45 7.44
C PRO A 112 -5.11 -20.35 7.42
N HIS A 113 -6.18 -20.54 8.20
CA HIS A 113 -7.20 -19.50 8.37
C HIS A 113 -6.58 -18.17 8.84
N ILE A 114 -6.81 -17.10 8.09
CA ILE A 114 -6.25 -15.77 8.41
C ILE A 114 -7.23 -15.00 9.29
N ASN A 115 -6.82 -14.63 10.50
CA ASN A 115 -7.63 -13.84 11.44
C ASN A 115 -7.70 -12.34 11.07
N ILE A 116 -8.21 -12.02 9.87
CA ILE A 116 -8.38 -10.65 9.37
C ILE A 116 -9.44 -9.88 10.17
N LYS A 117 -9.11 -8.65 10.58
CA LYS A 117 -10.02 -7.75 11.31
C LYS A 117 -10.37 -6.47 10.55
N GLY A 118 -9.58 -6.10 9.56
CA GLY A 118 -9.87 -4.95 8.73
C GLY A 118 -8.66 -4.48 7.94
N TYR A 119 -8.76 -3.27 7.39
CA TYR A 119 -7.67 -2.64 6.66
C TYR A 119 -7.66 -1.13 6.88
N VAL A 120 -6.49 -0.52 6.65
CA VAL A 120 -6.25 0.92 6.83
C VAL A 120 -5.55 1.46 5.58
N ILE A 121 -6.15 2.44 4.92
CA ILE A 121 -5.59 3.05 3.71
C ILE A 121 -5.42 4.56 3.91
N GLY A 122 -4.18 5.03 3.76
CA GLY A 122 -3.83 6.45 3.78
C GLY A 122 -3.92 7.06 2.39
N ASN A 123 -4.48 8.27 2.28
CA ASN A 123 -4.61 9.03 1.03
C ASN A 123 -4.85 8.17 -0.23
N PRO A 124 -5.85 7.27 -0.22
CA PRO A 124 -5.97 6.23 -1.22
C PRO A 124 -6.44 6.76 -2.58
N VAL A 125 -6.00 6.09 -3.65
CA VAL A 125 -6.74 6.08 -4.91
C VAL A 125 -7.94 5.15 -4.75
N THR A 126 -9.15 5.66 -4.96
CA THR A 126 -10.42 4.94 -4.83
C THR A 126 -11.30 5.07 -6.07
N ASP A 127 -11.45 6.28 -6.59
CA ASP A 127 -12.28 6.57 -7.77
C ASP A 127 -11.51 7.57 -8.60
N THR A 128 -10.83 7.06 -9.62
CA THR A 128 -9.97 7.88 -10.47
C THR A 128 -10.76 8.97 -11.18
N SER A 129 -11.99 8.70 -11.62
CA SER A 129 -12.83 9.69 -12.31
C SER A 129 -13.18 10.84 -11.37
N ALA A 130 -13.70 10.52 -10.18
CA ALA A 130 -14.00 11.52 -9.17
C ALA A 130 -12.74 12.31 -8.78
N GLU A 131 -11.64 11.62 -8.45
CA GLU A 131 -10.39 12.25 -8.04
C GLU A 131 -9.81 13.19 -9.10
N TYR A 132 -9.81 12.80 -10.38
CA TYR A 132 -9.36 13.67 -11.47
C TYR A 132 -10.19 14.95 -11.54
N ASN A 133 -11.52 14.83 -11.42
CA ASN A 133 -12.44 15.96 -11.46
C ASN A 133 -12.23 16.93 -10.27
N PHE A 134 -11.76 16.43 -9.11
CA PHE A 134 -11.48 17.27 -7.95
C PHE A 134 -10.11 17.97 -7.96
N ARG A 135 -9.17 17.57 -8.82
CA ARG A 135 -7.81 18.15 -8.83
C ARG A 135 -7.80 19.65 -9.12
N ILE A 136 -8.50 20.09 -10.17
CA ILE A 136 -8.53 21.50 -10.58
C ILE A 136 -9.23 22.38 -9.53
N PRO A 137 -10.44 22.04 -9.04
CA PRO A 137 -11.05 22.77 -7.93
C PRO A 137 -10.19 22.80 -6.66
N SER A 138 -9.59 21.67 -6.27
CA SER A 138 -8.78 21.60 -5.05
C SER A 138 -7.54 22.48 -5.14
N ALA A 139 -6.82 22.46 -6.27
CA ALA A 139 -5.65 23.29 -6.47
C ALA A 139 -6.00 24.79 -6.48
N HIS A 140 -7.14 25.18 -7.04
CA HIS A 140 -7.63 26.56 -6.98
C HIS A 140 -7.99 26.99 -5.55
N HIS A 141 -8.72 26.16 -4.80
CA HIS A 141 -9.09 26.47 -3.42
C HIS A 141 -7.89 26.55 -2.46
N LEU A 142 -6.79 25.87 -2.79
CA LEU A 142 -5.51 25.97 -2.07
C LEU A 142 -4.62 27.12 -2.57
N ALA A 143 -5.14 28.00 -3.43
CA ALA A 143 -4.42 29.09 -4.08
C ALA A 143 -3.17 28.65 -4.88
N LEU A 144 -3.13 27.39 -5.31
CA LEU A 144 -2.08 26.84 -6.19
C LEU A 144 -2.33 27.18 -7.66
N LEU A 145 -3.57 27.53 -8.02
CA LEU A 145 -3.95 28.01 -9.35
C LEU A 145 -4.51 29.42 -9.27
N SER A 146 -4.14 30.26 -10.24
CA SER A 146 -4.77 31.56 -10.42
C SER A 146 -6.22 31.41 -10.92
N ASP A 147 -7.04 32.43 -10.68
CA ASP A 147 -8.41 32.49 -11.22
C ASP A 147 -8.44 32.34 -12.75
N ALA A 148 -7.43 32.87 -13.45
CA ALA A 148 -7.35 32.76 -14.91
C ALA A 148 -7.20 31.29 -15.33
N VAL A 149 -6.28 30.55 -14.69
CA VAL A 149 -6.07 29.12 -14.98
C VAL A 149 -7.28 28.29 -14.57
N TYR A 150 -7.87 28.57 -13.41
CA TYR A 150 -9.06 27.86 -12.95
C TYR A 150 -10.25 28.04 -13.92
N LYS A 151 -10.53 29.27 -14.36
CA LYS A 151 -11.66 29.56 -15.28
C LYS A 151 -11.55 28.81 -16.61
N VAL A 152 -10.34 28.67 -17.16
CA VAL A 152 -10.09 27.94 -18.41
C VAL A 152 -10.28 26.42 -18.23
N ASN A 153 -9.95 25.89 -17.05
CA ASN A 153 -9.94 24.45 -16.79
C ASN A 153 -11.20 23.93 -16.06
N ARG A 154 -12.07 24.81 -15.55
CA ARG A 154 -13.27 24.44 -14.78
C ARG A 154 -14.28 23.58 -15.56
N ASN A 155 -14.30 23.66 -16.89
CA ASN A 155 -15.21 22.89 -17.74
C ASN A 155 -14.62 21.58 -18.26
N ILE A 156 -13.39 21.22 -17.87
CA ILE A 156 -12.80 19.92 -18.17
C ILE A 156 -13.30 18.93 -17.11
N SER A 157 -14.62 18.75 -17.05
CA SER A 157 -15.21 17.60 -16.36
C SER A 157 -15.02 16.42 -17.30
N VAL A 158 -14.08 15.53 -16.97
CA VAL A 158 -13.90 14.30 -17.71
C VAL A 158 -15.08 13.40 -17.35
N VAL A 159 -16.11 13.41 -18.19
CA VAL A 159 -17.12 12.36 -18.22
C VAL A 159 -16.50 11.21 -19.00
N LEU A 160 -15.83 10.30 -18.29
CA LEU A 160 -15.53 8.96 -18.77
C LEU A 160 -16.53 7.98 -18.15
#